data_AF-A0A2I0W7M2-F1
#
_entry.id   AF-A0A2I0W7M2-F1
#
_cell.length_a   1.000
_cell.length_b   1.000
_cell.length_c   1.000
_cell.angle_alpha   90.00
_cell.angle_beta   90.00
_cell.angle_gamma   90.00
#
_symmetry.space_group_name_H-M   'P 1'
#
loop_
_entity.id
_entity.type
_entity.pdbx_description
1 polymer ?
#
loop_
_entity_poly.entity_id
_entity_poly.type
_entity_poly.pdbx_seq_one_letter_code
_entity_poly.pdbx_strand_id
1 'polypeptide(L)'
;MRQGDFVIEYVGEVIDDKTCEERLWKMKHCRETNFYLCEINRDMVIDATYKGNKSRFINHSCQPNTEMQKWTIEGETRIGIFATRDIEKGEELTYDYQFVQFGADQNCYCGAKGCRQKLGNRPSKLKFSSDAALQLVLYEMAATSPTKNAVFHEKYDFASGKSSMGNSESIIPFKKKTTSQNCIWEIVRIWCPRNKRYFGGVIVEFNCHTRRHTILREDGELENLDMSKEDWELL
;
A
#
# COMPACT_ATOMS: atom_id res chain seq x y z
N MET A 1 -25.18 25.20 -2.17
CA MET A 1 -24.59 24.45 -3.31
C MET A 1 -25.58 23.36 -3.67
N ARG A 2 -25.84 23.10 -4.95
CA ARG A 2 -26.84 22.12 -5.40
C ARG A 2 -26.20 20.76 -5.64
N GLN A 3 -27.01 19.71 -5.60
CA GLN A 3 -26.59 18.37 -6.01
C GLN A 3 -25.98 18.38 -7.42
N GLY A 4 -24.82 17.73 -7.56
CA GLY A 4 -24.08 17.63 -8.82
C GLY A 4 -23.14 18.81 -9.10
N ASP A 5 -23.18 19.89 -8.30
CA ASP A 5 -22.27 21.02 -8.48
C ASP A 5 -20.82 20.57 -8.26
N PHE A 6 -19.92 21.08 -9.13
CA PHE A 6 -18.49 20.98 -8.94
C PHE A 6 -18.06 21.82 -7.73
N VAL A 7 -17.34 21.19 -6.80
CA VAL A 7 -16.87 21.82 -5.56
C VAL A 7 -15.45 22.35 -5.75
N ILE A 8 -14.50 21.44 -5.99
CA ILE A 8 -13.07 21.73 -6.10
C ILE A 8 -12.33 20.53 -6.70
N GLU A 9 -11.21 20.79 -7.38
CA GLU A 9 -10.27 19.74 -7.80
C GLU A 9 -9.38 19.32 -6.63
N TYR A 10 -9.10 18.03 -6.48
CA TYR A 10 -8.08 17.53 -5.56
C TYR A 10 -6.71 17.62 -6.24
N VAL A 11 -5.91 18.62 -5.83
CA VAL A 11 -4.63 18.96 -6.46
C VAL A 11 -3.48 18.68 -5.51
N GLY A 12 -2.40 18.11 -6.05
CA GLY A 12 -1.13 17.92 -5.36
C GLY A 12 -0.02 17.51 -6.32
N GLU A 13 1.10 17.03 -5.80
CA GLU A 13 2.16 16.45 -6.62
C GLU A 13 1.74 15.08 -7.12
N VAL A 14 1.84 14.82 -8.43
CA VAL A 14 1.66 13.47 -8.97
C VAL A 14 2.97 12.71 -8.81
N ILE A 15 2.93 11.62 -8.05
CA ILE A 15 4.08 10.78 -7.72
C ILE A 15 3.82 9.33 -8.11
N ASP A 16 4.90 8.58 -8.35
CA ASP A 16 4.86 7.14 -8.58
C ASP A 16 4.79 6.36 -7.26
N ASP A 17 4.53 5.06 -7.36
CA ASP A 17 4.41 4.15 -6.20
C ASP A 17 5.66 4.12 -5.34
N LYS A 18 6.85 4.16 -5.97
CA LYS A 18 8.13 4.17 -5.25
C LYS A 18 8.25 5.42 -4.37
N THR A 19 8.00 6.59 -4.93
CA THR A 19 8.04 7.86 -4.18
C THR A 19 6.94 7.90 -3.11
N CYS A 20 5.76 7.35 -3.42
CA CYS A 20 4.65 7.22 -2.47
C CYS A 20 5.07 6.40 -1.24
N GLU A 21 5.67 5.24 -1.45
CA GLU A 21 6.18 4.37 -0.39
C GLU A 21 7.27 5.07 0.45
N GLU A 22 8.27 5.69 -0.20
CA GLU A 22 9.32 6.44 0.48
C GLU A 22 8.74 7.54 1.39
N ARG A 23 7.73 8.28 0.91
CA ARG A 23 7.05 9.33 1.68
C ARG A 23 6.23 8.76 2.82
N LEU A 24 5.49 7.68 2.61
CA LEU A 24 4.71 7.00 3.66
C LEU A 24 5.60 6.51 4.80
N TRP A 25 6.74 5.90 4.48
CA TRP A 25 7.72 5.50 5.49
C TRP A 25 8.27 6.69 6.25
N LYS A 26 8.65 7.78 5.57
CA LYS A 26 9.11 9.00 6.23
C LYS A 26 8.05 9.57 7.18
N MET A 27 6.80 9.65 6.74
CA MET A 27 5.66 10.12 7.55
C MET A 27 5.49 9.25 8.81
N LYS A 28 5.57 7.92 8.67
CA LYS A 28 5.50 6.98 9.80
C LYS A 28 6.64 7.20 10.81
N HIS A 29 7.87 7.39 10.34
CA HIS A 29 9.02 7.66 11.22
C HIS A 29 8.90 9.01 11.93
N CYS A 30 8.33 10.01 11.26
CA CYS A 30 8.04 11.33 11.83
C CYS A 30 6.78 11.36 12.72
N ARG A 31 6.03 10.25 12.82
CA ARG A 31 4.75 10.15 13.54
C ARG A 31 3.70 11.14 13.03
N GLU A 32 3.69 11.36 11.72
CA GLU A 32 2.65 12.15 11.07
C GLU A 32 1.29 11.44 11.19
N THR A 33 0.26 12.21 11.51
CA THR A 33 -1.10 11.70 11.71
C THR A 33 -2.04 12.02 10.55
N ASN A 34 -1.64 12.94 9.67
CA ASN A 34 -2.45 13.38 8.54
C ASN A 34 -1.84 12.92 7.22
N PHE A 35 -2.63 12.20 6.42
CA PHE A 35 -2.22 11.65 5.14
C PHE A 35 -3.03 12.31 4.02
N TYR A 36 -2.35 12.72 2.95
CA TYR A 36 -2.95 13.53 1.87
C TYR A 36 -2.76 12.86 0.49
N LEU A 37 -2.75 11.53 0.47
CA LEU A 37 -2.49 10.72 -0.71
C LEU A 37 -3.82 10.27 -1.35
N CYS A 38 -3.95 10.41 -2.66
CA CYS A 38 -5.14 10.04 -3.42
C CYS A 38 -4.75 9.28 -4.69
N GLU A 39 -5.19 8.03 -4.83
CA GLU A 39 -4.86 7.17 -5.99
C GLU A 39 -5.62 7.62 -7.26
N ILE A 40 -4.86 8.00 -8.30
CA ILE A 40 -5.40 8.36 -9.61
C ILE A 40 -5.61 7.11 -10.46
N ASN A 41 -4.57 6.29 -10.54
CA ASN A 41 -4.53 5.03 -11.28
C ASN A 41 -3.49 4.11 -10.62
N ARG A 42 -3.22 2.94 -11.23
CA ARG A 42 -2.38 1.90 -10.62
C ARG A 42 -0.96 2.34 -10.31
N ASP A 43 -0.43 3.34 -11.03
CA ASP A 43 0.99 3.71 -10.95
C ASP A 43 1.18 5.19 -10.54
N MET A 44 0.08 5.91 -10.23
CA MET A 44 0.10 7.34 -9.96
C MET A 44 -0.80 7.72 -8.79
N VAL A 45 -0.20 8.47 -7.86
CA VAL A 45 -0.83 9.00 -6.65
C VAL A 45 -0.69 10.52 -6.63
N ILE A 46 -1.75 11.24 -6.26
CA ILE A 46 -1.67 12.66 -5.91
C ILE A 46 -1.29 12.77 -4.45
N ASP A 47 -0.14 13.36 -4.16
CA ASP A 47 0.30 13.72 -2.82
C ASP A 47 0.12 15.23 -2.57
N ALA A 48 -0.87 15.58 -1.75
CA ALA A 48 -1.15 16.95 -1.34
C ALA A 48 -0.49 17.35 0.00
N THR A 49 0.53 16.60 0.44
CA THR A 49 1.24 16.86 1.71
C THR A 49 1.97 18.19 1.68
N TYR A 50 2.81 18.43 0.66
CA TYR A 50 3.66 19.63 0.57
C TYR A 50 3.14 20.67 -0.43
N LYS A 51 2.46 20.24 -1.49
CA LYS A 51 1.86 21.11 -2.50
C LYS A 51 0.43 20.67 -2.72
N GLY A 52 -0.52 21.58 -2.65
CA GLY A 52 -1.93 21.28 -2.88
C GLY A 52 -2.81 22.51 -2.75
N ASN A 53 -4.12 22.30 -2.72
CA ASN A 53 -5.10 23.38 -2.55
C ASN A 53 -6.00 23.12 -1.33
N LYS A 54 -7.10 23.87 -1.21
CA LYS A 54 -8.04 23.76 -0.07
C LYS A 54 -8.71 22.39 0.06
N SER A 55 -8.72 21.57 -0.99
CA SER A 55 -9.34 20.23 -0.97
C SER A 55 -8.72 19.29 0.05
N ARG A 56 -7.43 19.46 0.40
CA ARG A 56 -6.72 18.64 1.38
C ARG A 56 -7.28 18.72 2.80
N PHE A 57 -8.13 19.71 3.09
CA PHE A 57 -8.76 19.90 4.40
C PHE A 57 -10.17 19.33 4.48
N ILE A 58 -10.69 18.76 3.40
CA ILE A 58 -12.01 18.13 3.38
C ILE A 58 -11.92 16.80 4.12
N ASN A 59 -12.69 16.66 5.19
CA ASN A 59 -12.61 15.53 6.12
C ASN A 59 -13.37 14.30 5.64
N HIS A 60 -13.09 13.18 6.32
CA HIS A 60 -13.85 11.96 6.14
C HIS A 60 -15.24 12.05 6.79
N SER A 61 -16.26 11.54 6.09
CA SER A 61 -17.51 11.11 6.72
C SER A 61 -17.93 9.73 6.24
N CYS A 62 -18.51 8.94 7.15
CA CYS A 62 -19.17 7.68 6.82
C CYS A 62 -20.50 7.90 6.07
N GLN A 63 -21.08 9.10 6.18
CA GLN A 63 -22.26 9.55 5.43
C GLN A 63 -21.95 10.92 4.81
N PRO A 64 -21.13 10.94 3.75
CA PRO A 64 -20.63 12.17 3.17
C PRO A 64 -21.70 12.93 2.36
N ASN A 65 -21.44 14.21 2.12
CA ASN A 65 -22.24 15.10 1.26
C ASN A 65 -21.55 15.46 -0.06
N THR A 66 -20.31 15.00 -0.26
CA THR A 66 -19.56 15.10 -1.51
C THR A 66 -18.95 13.75 -1.90
N GLU A 67 -18.56 13.61 -3.16
CA GLU A 67 -17.85 12.45 -3.69
C GLU A 67 -16.69 12.87 -4.60
N MET A 68 -15.70 11.99 -4.73
CA MET A 68 -14.59 12.14 -5.67
C MET A 68 -14.91 11.46 -6.99
N GLN A 69 -14.67 12.15 -8.10
CA GLN A 69 -14.87 11.65 -9.46
C GLN A 69 -13.57 11.80 -10.26
N LYS A 70 -13.23 10.75 -11.03
CA LYS A 70 -12.11 10.74 -11.97
C LYS A 70 -12.56 11.35 -13.30
N TRP A 71 -11.85 12.37 -13.76
CA TRP A 71 -12.09 13.03 -15.04
C TRP A 71 -10.85 12.95 -15.91
N THR A 72 -11.00 12.58 -17.18
CA THR A 72 -9.90 12.65 -18.15
C THR A 72 -10.09 13.88 -19.01
N ILE A 73 -9.16 14.82 -18.93
CA ILE A 73 -9.16 16.08 -19.67
C ILE A 73 -7.85 16.15 -20.44
N GLU A 74 -7.91 16.23 -21.76
CA GLU A 74 -6.72 16.33 -22.63
C GLU A 74 -5.70 15.19 -22.44
N GLY A 75 -6.18 14.01 -22.04
CA GLY A 75 -5.33 12.85 -21.77
C GLY A 75 -4.75 12.78 -20.35
N GLU A 76 -4.95 13.81 -19.54
CA GLU A 76 -4.58 13.82 -18.12
C GLU A 76 -5.76 13.40 -17.25
N THR A 77 -5.51 12.52 -16.27
CA THR A 77 -6.54 12.15 -15.29
C THR A 77 -6.46 13.07 -14.08
N ARG A 78 -7.61 13.64 -13.71
CA ARG A 78 -7.79 14.59 -12.61
C ARG A 78 -8.89 14.10 -11.67
N ILE A 79 -8.85 14.55 -10.43
CA ILE A 79 -9.85 14.20 -9.42
C ILE A 79 -10.67 15.44 -9.08
N GLY A 80 -11.96 15.43 -9.42
CA GLY A 80 -12.90 16.47 -9.02
C GLY A 80 -13.74 16.02 -7.83
N ILE A 81 -14.06 16.95 -6.93
CA ILE A 81 -15.00 16.72 -5.83
C ILE A 81 -16.34 17.36 -6.21
N PHE A 82 -17.43 16.61 -6.09
CA PHE A 82 -18.78 17.01 -6.51
C PHE A 82 -19.77 16.81 -5.37
N ALA A 83 -20.80 17.67 -5.31
CA ALA A 83 -21.87 17.55 -4.32
C ALA A 83 -22.78 16.35 -4.63
N THR A 84 -23.05 15.48 -3.65
CA THR A 84 -23.95 14.32 -3.83
C THR A 84 -25.41 14.62 -3.49
N ARG A 85 -25.65 15.75 -2.83
CA ARG A 85 -26.95 16.32 -2.50
C ARG A 85 -26.85 17.84 -2.41
N ASP A 86 -27.97 18.53 -2.21
CA ASP A 86 -27.95 19.94 -1.84
C ASP A 86 -27.23 20.13 -0.50
N ILE A 87 -26.34 21.13 -0.45
CA ILE A 87 -25.51 21.46 0.71
C ILE A 87 -25.77 22.91 1.13
N GLU A 88 -26.12 23.07 2.41
CA GLU A 88 -26.43 24.36 3.00
C GLU A 88 -25.17 25.18 3.29
N LYS A 89 -25.32 26.50 3.37
CA LYS A 89 -24.20 27.38 3.69
C LYS A 89 -23.77 27.16 5.14
N GLY A 90 -22.49 26.86 5.34
CA GLY A 90 -21.90 26.60 6.66
C GLY A 90 -21.84 25.13 7.04
N GLU A 91 -22.41 24.24 6.22
CA GLU A 91 -22.23 22.80 6.38
C GLU A 91 -20.80 22.38 6.03
N GLU A 92 -20.20 21.49 6.81
CA GLU A 92 -18.88 20.94 6.51
C GLU A 92 -18.93 20.02 5.29
N LEU A 93 -18.03 20.22 4.34
CA LEU A 93 -17.88 19.33 3.19
C LEU A 93 -17.09 18.10 3.62
N THR A 94 -17.58 16.91 3.25
CA THR A 94 -16.94 15.63 3.58
C THR A 94 -17.10 14.63 2.46
N TYR A 95 -16.13 13.72 2.30
CA TYR A 95 -16.21 12.55 1.41
C TYR A 95 -15.79 11.26 2.14
N ASP A 96 -16.12 10.09 1.57
CA ASP A 96 -15.58 8.83 2.08
C ASP A 96 -14.14 8.67 1.59
N TYR A 97 -13.17 8.65 2.50
CA TYR A 97 -11.76 8.51 2.17
C TYR A 97 -11.43 7.19 1.49
N GLN A 98 -12.31 6.18 1.62
CA GLN A 98 -12.02 4.83 1.16
C GLN A 98 -10.66 4.33 1.71
N PHE A 99 -10.36 4.78 2.94
CA PHE A 99 -9.02 4.75 3.52
C PHE A 99 -8.44 3.33 3.46
N VAL A 100 -7.32 3.21 2.76
CA VAL A 100 -6.48 2.01 2.81
C VAL A 100 -5.57 2.17 4.01
N GLN A 101 -5.63 1.21 4.91
CA GLN A 101 -4.90 1.27 6.16
C GLN A 101 -3.40 1.09 5.91
N PHE A 102 -2.61 2.02 6.47
CA PHE A 102 -1.16 1.91 6.55
C PHE A 102 -0.74 2.16 8.01
N GLY A 103 -0.42 1.08 8.73
CA GLY A 103 -0.11 1.14 10.15
C GLY A 103 -1.35 1.09 11.05
N ALA A 104 -1.26 1.70 12.23
CA ALA A 104 -2.24 1.53 13.30
C ALA A 104 -3.63 2.07 12.95
N ASP A 105 -4.67 1.34 13.41
CA ASP A 105 -6.08 1.70 13.26
C ASP A 105 -6.37 3.15 13.66
N GLN A 106 -6.97 3.91 12.76
CA GLN A 106 -7.44 5.27 13.05
C GLN A 106 -8.94 5.25 13.39
N ASN A 107 -9.30 5.86 14.52
CA ASN A 107 -10.71 6.03 14.90
C ASN A 107 -11.40 7.05 13.98
N CYS A 108 -12.65 6.78 13.64
CA CYS A 108 -13.49 7.69 12.87
C CYS A 108 -14.31 8.56 13.82
N TYR A 109 -14.19 9.88 13.68
CA TYR A 109 -14.89 10.88 14.50
C TYR A 109 -15.94 11.69 13.73
N CYS A 110 -16.44 11.17 12.59
CA CYS A 110 -17.31 11.93 11.70
C CYS A 110 -18.72 12.27 12.25
N GLY A 111 -19.12 11.69 13.39
CA GLY A 111 -20.42 11.98 14.02
C GLY A 111 -21.65 11.42 13.28
N ALA A 112 -21.49 10.75 12.14
CA ALA A 112 -22.61 10.18 11.39
C ALA A 112 -23.32 9.06 12.19
N LYS A 113 -24.65 8.98 12.09
CA LYS A 113 -25.45 7.93 12.76
C LYS A 113 -24.99 6.50 12.40
N GLY A 114 -24.54 6.31 11.16
CA GLY A 114 -23.98 5.05 10.66
C GLY A 114 -22.45 5.01 10.65
N CYS A 115 -21.77 5.68 11.60
CA CYS A 115 -20.32 5.73 11.64
C CYS A 115 -19.70 4.34 11.84
N ARG A 116 -18.68 4.04 11.03
CA ARG A 116 -17.92 2.77 11.01
C ARG A 116 -16.94 2.61 12.18
N GLN A 117 -16.86 3.59 13.08
CA GLN A 117 -15.96 3.69 14.25
C GLN A 117 -14.45 3.74 13.91
N LYS A 118 -14.02 3.17 12.79
CA LYS A 118 -12.65 3.20 12.28
C LYS A 118 -12.63 3.69 10.83
N LEU A 119 -11.57 4.39 10.45
CA LEU A 119 -11.26 4.65 9.04
C LEU A 119 -10.89 3.33 8.35
N GLY A 120 -11.36 3.10 7.13
CA GLY A 120 -11.06 1.90 6.34
C GLY A 120 -11.97 0.67 6.57
N ASN A 121 -12.72 0.61 7.67
CA ASN A 121 -13.67 -0.48 7.91
C ASN A 121 -14.86 -0.44 6.94
N ARG A 122 -14.86 -1.23 5.87
CA ARG A 122 -16.05 -1.40 5.00
C ARG A 122 -16.82 -2.68 5.32
N PRO A 123 -18.16 -2.67 5.39
CA PRO A 123 -18.94 -3.88 5.27
C PRO A 123 -18.74 -4.44 3.86
N SER A 124 -18.28 -5.68 3.77
CA SER A 124 -17.76 -6.32 2.56
C SER A 124 -18.74 -6.28 1.37
N LYS A 125 -18.40 -5.50 0.34
CA LYS A 125 -18.61 -5.89 -1.07
C LYS A 125 -17.25 -5.85 -1.74
N LEU A 126 -16.75 -7.03 -2.11
CA LEU A 126 -15.47 -7.21 -2.80
C LEU A 126 -15.44 -6.36 -4.09
N LYS A 127 -14.49 -5.43 -4.14
CA LYS A 127 -13.85 -4.96 -5.37
C LYS A 127 -12.37 -4.76 -5.03
N PHE A 128 -11.52 -5.67 -5.49
CA PHE A 128 -10.07 -5.58 -5.34
C PHE A 128 -9.42 -4.97 -6.58
N SER A 129 -8.65 -3.91 -6.34
CA SER A 129 -7.61 -3.29 -7.15
C SER A 129 -6.91 -2.33 -6.16
N SER A 130 -5.61 -2.30 -5.92
CA SER A 130 -4.41 -2.83 -6.59
C SER A 130 -3.56 -3.69 -5.63
N ASP A 131 -2.72 -4.55 -6.21
CA ASP A 131 -1.93 -5.58 -5.52
C ASP A 131 -0.99 -5.05 -4.42
N ALA A 132 -0.47 -3.82 -4.52
CA ALA A 132 0.50 -3.30 -3.55
C ALA A 132 -0.09 -3.02 -2.15
N ALA A 133 -1.29 -2.42 -2.11
CA ALA A 133 -2.02 -2.22 -0.86
C ALA A 133 -2.47 -3.55 -0.24
N LEU A 134 -2.84 -4.50 -1.08
CA LEU A 134 -3.16 -5.86 -0.67
C LEU A 134 -1.94 -6.58 -0.08
N GLN A 135 -0.75 -6.42 -0.67
CA GLN A 135 0.49 -6.99 -0.16
C GLN A 135 0.88 -6.39 1.20
N LEU A 136 0.71 -5.08 1.37
CA LEU A 136 0.93 -4.41 2.67
C LEU A 136 -0.07 -4.86 3.73
N VAL A 137 -1.35 -5.00 3.36
CA VAL A 137 -2.41 -5.50 4.26
C VAL A 137 -2.23 -6.98 4.59
N LEU A 138 -1.84 -7.83 3.61
CA LEU A 138 -1.51 -9.24 3.84
C LEU A 138 -0.32 -9.41 4.78
N TYR A 139 0.68 -8.54 4.64
CA TYR A 139 1.84 -8.49 5.54
C TYR A 139 1.46 -8.10 6.98
N GLU A 140 0.59 -7.09 7.14
CA GLU A 140 0.12 -6.62 8.46
C GLU A 140 -0.86 -7.61 9.14
N MET A 141 -1.70 -8.30 8.35
CA MET A 141 -2.61 -9.36 8.82
C MET A 141 -1.87 -10.65 9.20
N ALA A 142 -0.77 -10.98 8.52
CA ALA A 142 0.11 -12.09 8.89
C ALA A 142 0.88 -11.80 10.19
N ALA A 143 1.22 -10.54 10.46
CA ALA A 143 1.94 -10.12 11.65
C ALA A 143 1.09 -10.10 12.94
N THR A 144 -0.25 -10.22 12.86
CA THR A 144 -1.15 -9.97 14.01
C THR A 144 -2.06 -11.13 14.42
N SER A 145 -2.00 -12.32 13.80
CA SER A 145 -2.87 -13.45 14.16
C SER A 145 -2.15 -14.62 14.87
N PRO A 146 -2.64 -15.08 16.06
CA PRO A 146 -2.09 -16.25 16.73
C PRO A 146 -2.64 -17.55 16.09
N THR A 147 -1.71 -18.33 15.52
CA THR A 147 -1.84 -19.66 14.89
C THR A 147 -3.12 -20.49 15.11
N LYS A 148 -3.65 -21.10 14.03
CA LYS A 148 -3.81 -22.57 13.87
C LYS A 148 -4.22 -22.98 12.43
N ASN A 149 -3.65 -24.12 12.02
CA ASN A 149 -3.70 -24.78 10.71
C ASN A 149 -5.11 -25.01 10.12
N ALA A 150 -5.27 -24.87 8.80
CA ALA A 150 -5.93 -25.86 7.93
C ALA A 150 -5.81 -25.50 6.43
N VAL A 151 -5.24 -26.45 5.69
CA VAL A 151 -5.44 -26.83 4.28
C VAL A 151 -6.65 -26.19 3.58
N PHE A 152 -6.46 -25.65 2.37
CA PHE A 152 -7.35 -25.95 1.22
C PHE A 152 -6.59 -25.76 -0.11
N HIS A 153 -6.37 -26.92 -0.75
CA HIS A 153 -6.24 -27.09 -2.20
C HIS A 153 -7.50 -26.51 -2.86
N GLU A 154 -7.38 -25.76 -3.96
CA GLU A 154 -8.10 -26.09 -5.21
C GLU A 154 -7.75 -25.18 -6.39
N LYS A 155 -7.76 -25.84 -7.55
CA LYS A 155 -7.47 -25.39 -8.90
C LYS A 155 -8.52 -24.40 -9.41
N TYR A 156 -8.10 -23.48 -10.29
CA TYR A 156 -8.95 -23.05 -11.39
C TYR A 156 -8.15 -23.03 -12.70
N ASP A 157 -8.50 -23.98 -13.56
CA ASP A 157 -8.14 -24.04 -14.97
C ASP A 157 -8.75 -22.85 -15.73
N PHE A 158 -7.97 -22.23 -16.63
CA PHE A 158 -8.53 -21.49 -17.75
C PHE A 158 -7.93 -22.04 -19.05
N ALA A 159 -8.80 -22.67 -19.84
CA ALA A 159 -8.50 -23.11 -21.19
C ALA A 159 -8.33 -21.89 -22.12
N SER A 160 -7.32 -21.93 -22.99
CA SER A 160 -7.40 -21.50 -24.40
C SER A 160 -6.07 -21.74 -25.14
N GLY A 161 -6.13 -22.48 -26.24
CA GLY A 161 -5.28 -22.27 -27.43
C GLY A 161 -3.91 -22.97 -27.48
N LYS A 162 -3.84 -24.08 -28.22
CA LYS A 162 -2.60 -24.71 -28.71
C LYS A 162 -1.97 -23.90 -29.86
N SER A 163 -0.63 -23.76 -29.88
CA SER A 163 0.20 -24.17 -31.02
C SER A 163 1.72 -24.10 -30.74
N SER A 164 2.39 -25.18 -31.14
CA SER A 164 3.80 -25.37 -31.54
C SER A 164 4.97 -25.27 -30.54
N MET A 165 5.58 -26.45 -30.36
CA MET A 165 6.99 -26.78 -30.10
C MET A 165 8.05 -25.66 -30.15
N GLY A 166 8.88 -25.63 -29.11
CA GLY A 166 10.23 -25.08 -29.13
C GLY A 166 10.92 -25.28 -27.79
N ASN A 167 11.89 -26.19 -27.71
CA ASN A 167 12.77 -26.37 -26.56
C ASN A 167 13.48 -25.05 -26.21
N SER A 168 13.41 -24.62 -24.95
CA SER A 168 14.46 -23.79 -24.35
C SER A 168 14.40 -23.95 -22.83
N GLU A 169 15.52 -24.39 -22.26
CA GLU A 169 15.78 -24.33 -20.82
C GLU A 169 15.49 -22.92 -20.30
N SER A 170 14.61 -22.83 -19.29
CA SER A 170 14.34 -21.58 -18.60
C SER A 170 15.50 -21.29 -17.65
N ILE A 171 16.49 -20.56 -18.15
CA ILE A 171 17.49 -19.88 -17.34
C ILE A 171 16.73 -18.85 -16.48
N ILE A 172 16.49 -19.20 -15.22
CA ILE A 172 16.05 -18.23 -14.21
C ILE A 172 17.22 -17.26 -14.02
N PRO A 173 17.05 -15.94 -14.22
CA PRO A 173 18.16 -15.01 -14.05
C PRO A 173 18.54 -14.97 -12.57
N PHE A 174 19.70 -15.53 -12.23
CA PHE A 174 20.34 -15.33 -10.93
C PHE A 174 20.62 -13.83 -10.76
N LYS A 175 19.77 -13.11 -10.01
CA LYS A 175 20.11 -11.77 -9.53
C LYS A 175 21.37 -11.90 -8.66
N LYS A 176 22.41 -11.11 -8.98
CA LYS A 176 23.69 -11.10 -8.24
C LYS A 176 23.46 -10.78 -6.77
N LYS A 177 24.05 -11.56 -5.85
CA LYS A 177 24.13 -11.24 -4.41
C LYS A 177 24.74 -9.85 -4.24
N THR A 178 23.95 -8.89 -3.75
CA THR A 178 24.37 -7.51 -3.46
C THR A 178 24.69 -7.38 -1.96
N THR A 179 25.77 -6.68 -1.65
CA THR A 179 26.25 -6.45 -0.27
C THR A 179 26.25 -4.96 0.09
N SER A 180 25.37 -4.19 -0.56
CA SER A 180 25.33 -2.72 -0.48
C SER A 180 23.98 -2.22 0.01
N GLN A 181 23.90 -0.93 0.33
CA GLN A 181 22.67 -0.23 0.71
C GLN A 181 21.51 -0.41 -0.31
N ASN A 182 21.83 -0.78 -1.56
CA ASN A 182 20.84 -0.97 -2.62
C ASN A 182 19.94 -2.21 -2.44
N CYS A 183 20.19 -3.07 -1.45
CA CYS A 183 19.29 -4.17 -1.11
C CYS A 183 18.44 -3.92 0.15
N ILE A 184 18.47 -2.72 0.73
CA ILE A 184 17.54 -2.37 1.80
C ILE A 184 16.11 -2.38 1.23
N TRP A 185 15.20 -3.00 1.99
CA TRP A 185 13.80 -3.31 1.69
C TRP A 185 13.56 -4.47 0.73
N GLU A 186 14.62 -5.13 0.24
CA GLU A 186 14.47 -6.34 -0.54
C GLU A 186 14.05 -7.53 0.34
N ILE A 187 13.17 -8.37 -0.20
CA ILE A 187 12.74 -9.62 0.42
C ILE A 187 13.77 -10.69 0.08
N VAL A 188 14.24 -11.37 1.10
CA VAL A 188 15.27 -12.41 0.98
C VAL A 188 14.82 -13.71 1.63
N ARG A 189 15.20 -14.84 1.02
CA ARG A 189 15.19 -16.14 1.69
C ARG A 189 16.59 -16.48 2.09
N ILE A 190 16.81 -16.72 3.38
CA ILE A 190 18.13 -17.00 3.95
C ILE A 190 18.13 -18.44 4.46
N TRP A 191 19.14 -19.21 4.08
CA TRP A 191 19.34 -20.57 4.56
C TRP A 191 19.77 -20.58 6.02
N CYS A 192 19.02 -21.25 6.89
CA CYS A 192 19.43 -21.49 8.27
C CYS A 192 20.06 -22.89 8.42
N PRO A 193 21.37 -23.00 8.72
CA PRO A 193 22.01 -24.30 8.93
C PRO A 193 21.47 -25.06 10.15
N ARG A 194 21.03 -24.34 11.19
CA ARG A 194 20.53 -24.94 12.44
C ARG A 194 19.21 -25.69 12.23
N ASN A 195 18.31 -25.11 11.44
CA ASN A 195 16.97 -25.64 11.20
C ASN A 195 16.85 -26.33 9.82
N LYS A 196 17.94 -26.39 9.05
CA LYS A 196 18.02 -26.94 7.68
C LYS A 196 16.86 -26.47 6.79
N ARG A 197 16.52 -25.18 6.87
CA ARG A 197 15.39 -24.59 6.15
C ARG A 197 15.69 -23.13 5.80
N TYR A 198 15.14 -22.67 4.68
CA TYR A 198 15.08 -21.25 4.34
C TYR A 198 14.02 -20.53 5.18
N PHE A 199 14.38 -19.37 5.73
CA PHE A 199 13.44 -18.44 6.33
C PHE A 199 13.37 -17.16 5.51
N GLY A 200 12.18 -16.56 5.44
CA GLY A 200 11.98 -15.26 4.82
C GLY A 200 12.38 -14.13 5.77
N GLY A 201 12.84 -13.03 5.20
CA GLY A 201 13.08 -11.80 5.93
C GLY A 201 13.21 -10.61 5.00
N VAL A 202 13.16 -9.42 5.58
CA VAL A 202 13.34 -8.15 4.86
C VAL A 202 14.63 -7.50 5.35
N ILE A 203 15.49 -7.07 4.42
CA ILE A 203 16.68 -6.29 4.77
C ILE A 203 16.21 -4.89 5.19
N VAL A 204 16.42 -4.48 6.43
CA VAL A 204 15.93 -3.17 6.93
C VAL A 204 17.05 -2.14 7.10
N GLU A 205 18.30 -2.59 7.21
CA GLU A 205 19.44 -1.70 7.40
C GLU A 205 20.73 -2.36 6.87
N PHE A 206 21.70 -1.53 6.44
CA PHE A 206 23.06 -1.97 6.14
C PHE A 206 24.09 -1.09 6.85
N ASN A 207 24.91 -1.71 7.70
CA ASN A 207 26.03 -1.04 8.35
C ASN A 207 27.29 -1.21 7.48
N CYS A 208 27.72 -0.12 6.84
CA CYS A 208 28.87 -0.12 5.95
C CYS A 208 30.22 -0.38 6.64
N HIS A 209 30.34 -0.05 7.94
CA HIS A 209 31.57 -0.25 8.72
C HIS A 209 31.76 -1.72 9.09
N THR A 210 30.67 -2.40 9.47
CA THR A 210 30.71 -3.83 9.84
C THR A 210 30.37 -4.76 8.67
N ARG A 211 29.91 -4.21 7.55
CA ARG A 211 29.37 -4.92 6.37
C ARG A 211 28.25 -5.92 6.71
N ARG A 212 27.46 -5.61 7.74
CA ARG A 212 26.33 -6.45 8.20
C ARG A 212 25.01 -5.80 7.83
N HIS A 213 24.02 -6.64 7.57
CA HIS A 213 22.66 -6.27 7.26
C HIS A 213 21.78 -6.62 8.46
N THR A 214 20.85 -5.74 8.81
CA THR A 214 19.79 -6.04 9.77
C THR A 214 18.62 -6.64 9.00
N ILE A 215 18.20 -7.84 9.38
CA ILE A 215 17.10 -8.59 8.77
C ILE A 215 15.94 -8.65 9.74
N LEU A 216 14.77 -8.19 9.32
CA LEU A 216 13.53 -8.44 10.02
C LEU A 216 12.96 -9.79 9.58
N ARG A 217 12.97 -10.77 10.47
CA ARG A 217 12.47 -12.13 10.23
C ARG A 217 10.94 -12.15 10.29
N GLU A 218 10.34 -13.18 9.70
CA GLU A 218 8.88 -13.42 9.72
C GLU A 218 8.28 -13.50 11.13
N ASP A 219 9.07 -13.91 12.13
CA ASP A 219 8.67 -13.97 13.55
C ASP A 219 8.82 -12.63 14.29
N GLY A 220 9.22 -11.57 13.58
CA GLY A 220 9.39 -10.22 14.13
C GLY A 220 10.75 -9.99 14.82
N GLU A 221 11.63 -10.99 14.85
CA GLU A 221 12.98 -10.82 15.39
C GLU A 221 13.89 -10.08 14.41
N LEU A 222 14.72 -9.17 14.94
CA LEU A 222 15.77 -8.52 14.18
C LEU A 222 17.07 -9.31 14.32
N GLU A 223 17.62 -9.75 13.20
CA GLU A 223 18.88 -10.47 13.15
C GLU A 223 19.92 -9.70 12.34
N ASN A 224 21.15 -9.58 12.88
CA ASN A 224 22.25 -8.94 12.18
C ASN A 224 23.08 -9.99 11.46
N LEU A 225 23.08 -10.01 10.12
CA LEU A 225 23.75 -11.03 9.30
C LEU A 225 24.75 -10.41 8.32
N ASP A 226 25.88 -11.09 8.12
CA ASP A 226 26.79 -10.77 7.01
C ASP A 226 26.35 -11.56 5.79
N MET A 227 25.47 -10.96 4.99
CA MET A 227 24.89 -11.60 3.81
C MET A 227 25.92 -12.01 2.75
N SER A 228 27.16 -11.53 2.81
CA SER A 228 28.22 -12.04 1.92
C SER A 228 28.65 -13.48 2.26
N LYS A 229 28.38 -13.92 3.50
CA LYS A 229 28.76 -15.23 4.04
C LYS A 229 27.59 -16.21 4.14
N GLU A 230 26.36 -15.70 4.05
CA GLU A 230 25.16 -16.53 4.11
C GLU A 230 24.74 -17.01 2.72
N ASP A 231 24.01 -18.13 2.69
CA ASP A 231 23.32 -18.55 1.48
C ASP A 231 21.90 -17.97 1.46
N TRP A 232 21.62 -17.15 0.45
CA TRP A 232 20.34 -16.45 0.34
C TRP A 232 20.02 -16.10 -1.12
N GLU A 233 18.73 -15.90 -1.37
CA GLU A 233 18.16 -15.51 -2.66
C GLU A 233 17.20 -14.33 -2.49
N LEU A 234 17.16 -13.44 -3.49
CA LEU A 234 16.13 -12.40 -3.61
C LEU A 234 14.84 -13.04 -4.10
N LEU A 235 13.71 -12.64 -3.51
CA LEU A 235 12.38 -13.00 -4.00
C LEU A 235 11.81 -11.95 -4.95
#